data_AF-A0A2M8B5F7-F1
#
_entry.id   AF-A0A2M8B5F7-F1
#
_cell.length_a   1.000
_cell.length_b   1.000
_cell.length_c   1.000
_cell.angle_alpha   90.00
_cell.angle_beta   90.00
_cell.angle_gamma   90.00
#
_symmetry.space_group_name_H-M   'P 1'
#
loop_
_entity.id
_entity.type
_entity.pdbx_description
1 polymer ?
#
loop_
_entity_poly.entity_id
_entity_poly.type
_entity_poly.pdbx_seq_one_letter_code
_entity_poly.pdbx_strand_id
1 'polypeptide(L)'
;MTRARMLCLIALFPLFFTPACDDAGDGTTGAKYDPATLAEYRAALPSSDTLHAPALGTAGAGGGLGVLALPLVGDPAVYPALANPVVQGVNGAVGSIIGVLDLFGQVEPTLYDSEKKEFYWGPYENEDGVGYNAFAIHDNGTADDFRFGYVWARGADRDLANAAAVVWGGATPDPNNKDYGTGATLWDFEANYAFEEAHHPGHGALDRGRFVAVYGRGPDDTNADAVVTFVLSAFRNFVPSDNPAATPGNLDYFYGEVVAPEHTFHFLNFAGEIDIDDGDGDPATETPSAAELLDIRMVFIDEGVGRAEVMATGGDFASNPDADALVVVECWDASIGRTYLRMTALNATGGEAWVHEEGAETDCGALFQVPLAELGVPFLEDVDPQLRAELDAIATNGVPSE
;
A
#
# COMPACT_ATOMS: atom_id res chain seq x y z
N MET A 1 18.55 -12.48 -12.50
CA MET A 1 17.50 -13.32 -11.91
C MET A 1 18.10 -14.58 -11.30
N THR A 2 18.69 -14.47 -10.11
CA THR A 2 19.19 -15.63 -9.36
C THR A 2 18.31 -15.76 -8.13
N ARG A 3 17.47 -16.80 -8.15
CA ARG A 3 16.61 -17.31 -7.06
C ARG A 3 16.96 -16.76 -5.68
N ALA A 4 16.18 -15.76 -5.22
CA ALA A 4 15.95 -15.57 -3.80
C ALA A 4 15.46 -16.91 -3.25
N ARG A 5 16.09 -17.38 -2.17
CA ARG A 5 15.67 -18.60 -1.48
C ARG A 5 14.31 -18.31 -0.84
N MET A 6 13.30 -18.65 -1.62
CA MET A 6 11.89 -18.90 -1.32
C MET A 6 11.69 -19.28 0.15
N LEU A 7 11.19 -18.30 0.91
CA LEU A 7 10.80 -18.46 2.29
C LEU A 7 9.56 -19.35 2.37
N CYS A 8 9.58 -20.25 3.35
CA CYS A 8 8.43 -21.06 3.72
C CYS A 8 7.67 -20.24 4.74
N LEU A 9 6.69 -19.46 4.27
CA LEU A 9 5.91 -18.56 5.10
C LEU A 9 4.98 -19.39 6.01
N ILE A 10 5.12 -19.17 7.31
CA ILE A 10 4.14 -19.23 8.41
C ILE A 10 5.01 -19.28 9.68
N ALA A 11 5.38 -18.11 10.17
CA ALA A 11 5.80 -17.95 11.55
C ALA A 11 4.54 -17.63 12.37
N LEU A 12 4.11 -18.61 13.18
CA LEU A 12 3.13 -18.43 14.24
C LEU A 12 3.75 -17.53 15.32
N PHE A 13 3.16 -16.36 15.56
CA PHE A 13 3.55 -15.44 16.62
C PHE A 13 2.59 -15.58 17.80
N PRO A 14 3.02 -16.17 18.93
CA PRO A 14 2.19 -16.17 20.12
C PRO A 14 2.14 -14.77 20.72
N LEU A 15 0.95 -14.16 20.65
CA LEU A 15 0.59 -12.95 21.38
C LEU A 15 0.57 -13.27 22.89
N PHE A 16 1.73 -13.26 23.53
CA PHE A 16 1.83 -13.41 24.98
C PHE A 16 1.77 -12.05 25.67
N PHE A 17 0.61 -11.41 25.69
CA PHE A 17 0.30 -10.33 26.64
C PHE A 17 0.18 -10.93 28.05
N THR A 18 1.30 -11.24 28.69
CA THR A 18 1.30 -11.64 30.10
C THR A 18 1.48 -10.40 30.96
N PRO A 19 0.55 -10.06 31.86
CA PRO A 19 0.80 -9.02 32.85
C PRO A 19 1.95 -9.49 33.73
N ALA A 20 3.12 -8.86 33.61
CA ALA A 20 4.14 -8.96 34.62
C ALA A 20 3.60 -8.24 35.87
N CYS A 21 3.17 -9.02 36.87
CA CYS A 21 2.99 -8.52 38.22
C CYS A 21 4.35 -7.98 38.71
N ASP A 22 4.57 -6.67 38.61
CA ASP A 22 5.67 -6.03 39.31
C ASP A 22 5.29 -6.02 40.80
N ASP A 23 5.98 -6.86 41.56
CA ASP A 23 5.90 -6.90 43.01
C ASP A 23 6.32 -5.52 43.53
N ALA A 24 5.45 -4.89 44.32
CA ALA A 24 5.67 -3.56 44.84
C ALA A 24 6.98 -3.49 45.67
N GLY A 25 7.99 -2.80 45.17
CA GLY A 25 9.27 -2.68 45.87
C GLY A 25 10.22 -1.62 45.30
N ASP A 26 10.14 -0.40 45.85
CA ASP A 26 11.24 0.56 46.02
C ASP A 26 11.86 1.23 44.76
N GLY A 27 11.31 2.39 44.41
CA GLY A 27 12.10 3.63 44.53
C GLY A 27 13.33 3.86 43.65
N THR A 28 13.44 3.28 42.45
CA THR A 28 14.42 3.75 41.43
C THR A 28 13.85 3.76 40.01
N THR A 29 13.46 4.95 39.54
CA THR A 29 13.11 5.25 38.14
C THR A 29 14.38 5.34 37.26
N GLY A 30 15.10 4.24 37.14
CA GLY A 30 16.16 4.08 36.13
C GLY A 30 15.67 3.09 35.08
N ALA A 31 15.73 3.45 33.80
CA ALA A 31 15.36 2.56 32.71
C ALA A 31 16.09 1.21 32.89
N LYS A 32 15.34 0.10 32.99
CA LYS A 32 15.88 -1.27 33.15
C LYS A 32 16.55 -1.80 31.86
N TYR A 33 16.84 -0.94 30.89
CA TYR A 33 17.30 -1.28 29.55
C TYR A 33 18.29 -0.23 29.02
N ASP A 34 19.13 -0.61 28.05
CA ASP A 34 20.05 0.31 27.38
C ASP A 34 19.28 1.18 26.36
N PRO A 35 19.35 2.52 26.42
CA PRO A 35 18.73 3.39 25.42
C PRO A 35 19.12 3.07 23.97
N ALA A 36 20.33 2.53 23.74
CA ALA A 36 20.74 2.10 22.41
C ALA A 36 19.90 0.90 21.91
N THR A 37 19.49 -0.01 22.80
CA THR A 37 18.59 -1.11 22.47
C THR A 37 17.22 -0.59 22.05
N LEU A 38 16.65 0.37 22.78
CA LEU A 38 15.36 0.96 22.38
C LEU A 38 15.47 1.69 21.02
N ALA A 39 16.57 2.40 20.77
CA ALA A 39 16.81 3.05 19.49
C ALA A 39 16.89 2.05 18.33
N GLU A 40 17.50 0.89 18.54
CA GLU A 40 17.57 -0.19 17.55
C GLU A 40 16.18 -0.76 17.22
N TYR A 41 15.34 -0.97 18.22
CA TYR A 41 13.98 -1.46 18.03
C TYR A 41 13.09 -0.43 17.31
N ARG A 42 13.25 0.85 17.66
CA ARG A 42 12.54 1.95 16.98
C ARG A 42 12.95 2.10 15.52
N ALA A 43 14.20 1.78 15.17
CA ALA A 43 14.64 1.76 13.78
C ALA A 43 13.95 0.67 12.94
N ALA A 44 13.30 -0.31 13.57
CA ALA A 44 12.46 -1.28 12.90
C ALA A 44 11.07 -0.77 12.53
N LEU A 45 10.65 0.37 13.09
CA LEU A 45 9.40 0.98 12.68
C LEU A 45 9.60 1.59 11.29
N PRO A 46 8.72 1.30 10.32
CA PRO A 46 8.80 1.93 9.02
C PRO A 46 8.72 3.44 9.14
N SER A 47 9.44 4.13 8.25
CA SER A 47 9.33 5.59 8.09
C SER A 47 8.47 5.95 6.87
N SER A 48 7.98 7.19 6.84
CA SER A 48 7.29 7.76 5.67
C SER A 48 8.11 7.63 4.40
N ASP A 49 9.43 7.78 4.50
CA ASP A 49 10.34 7.78 3.35
C ASP A 49 10.55 6.36 2.79
N THR A 50 10.22 5.33 3.58
CA THR A 50 10.30 3.93 3.19
C THR A 50 8.99 3.42 2.56
N LEU A 51 7.85 4.02 2.94
CA LEU A 51 6.53 3.49 2.57
C LEU A 51 5.69 4.42 1.69
N HIS A 52 5.98 5.72 1.63
CA HIS A 52 5.24 6.61 0.76
C HIS A 52 5.75 6.49 -0.67
N ALA A 53 4.83 6.25 -1.61
CA ALA A 53 5.05 6.71 -2.96
C ALA A 53 5.04 8.25 -2.93
N PRO A 54 5.96 8.97 -3.59
CA PRO A 54 5.82 10.40 -3.76
C PRO A 54 4.49 10.67 -4.45
N ALA A 55 3.81 11.75 -4.05
CA ALA A 55 2.64 12.20 -4.78
C ALA A 55 3.07 12.42 -6.24
N LEU A 56 2.45 11.68 -7.17
CA LEU A 56 2.80 11.79 -8.57
C LEU A 56 2.66 13.26 -8.97
N GLY A 57 3.74 13.85 -9.49
CA GLY A 57 3.74 15.21 -9.99
C GLY A 57 2.60 15.34 -11.00
N THR A 58 1.55 16.05 -10.60
CA THR A 58 0.47 16.41 -11.52
C THR A 58 1.07 17.47 -12.45
N ALA A 59 1.61 17.03 -13.57
CA ALA A 59 2.05 17.93 -14.63
C ALA A 59 0.85 18.81 -15.02
N GLY A 60 0.76 20.01 -14.43
CA GLY A 60 -0.25 21.01 -14.74
C GLY A 60 -1.53 21.04 -13.89
N ALA A 61 -1.50 20.74 -12.58
CA ALA A 61 -2.68 20.84 -11.71
C ALA A 61 -3.39 22.22 -11.76
N GLY A 62 -4.49 22.24 -12.52
CA GLY A 62 -5.47 23.29 -12.60
C GLY A 62 -6.89 22.77 -12.37
N GLY A 63 -7.13 22.07 -11.25
CA GLY A 63 -8.42 22.05 -10.55
C GLY A 63 -9.58 21.22 -11.11
N GLY A 64 -10.14 20.37 -10.24
CA GLY A 64 -11.56 20.01 -10.22
C GLY A 64 -11.91 18.67 -10.85
N LEU A 65 -12.37 17.74 -10.00
CA LEU A 65 -13.17 16.58 -10.39
C LEU A 65 -14.42 17.11 -11.11
N GLY A 66 -14.50 16.92 -12.43
CA GLY A 66 -15.64 17.35 -13.23
C GLY A 66 -15.59 16.77 -14.63
N VAL A 67 -16.30 15.66 -14.82
CA VAL A 67 -16.76 15.05 -16.08
C VAL A 67 -15.64 14.64 -17.07
N LEU A 68 -15.64 13.35 -17.42
CA LEU A 68 -14.78 12.69 -18.41
C LEU A 68 -14.89 13.34 -19.82
N ALA A 69 -14.26 14.49 -20.01
CA ALA A 69 -13.93 15.00 -21.34
C ALA A 69 -12.66 14.32 -21.84
N LEU A 70 -12.66 13.88 -23.11
CA LEU A 70 -11.47 13.39 -23.80
C LEU A 70 -10.34 14.44 -23.68
N PRO A 71 -9.11 14.04 -23.30
CA PRO A 71 -8.02 14.98 -23.05
C PRO A 71 -7.60 15.69 -24.35
N LEU A 72 -7.64 17.02 -24.39
CA LEU A 72 -7.10 17.75 -25.54
C LEU A 72 -5.58 17.80 -25.45
N VAL A 73 -4.88 17.87 -26.60
CA VAL A 73 -3.45 18.16 -26.62
C VAL A 73 -3.17 19.48 -25.87
N GLY A 74 -2.50 19.39 -24.72
CA GLY A 74 -2.26 20.51 -23.79
C GLY A 74 -3.01 20.43 -22.45
N ASP A 75 -3.92 19.46 -22.27
CA ASP A 75 -4.50 19.09 -20.97
C ASP A 75 -3.57 18.15 -20.19
N PRO A 76 -3.65 18.09 -18.84
CA PRO A 76 -2.88 17.14 -18.05
C PRO A 76 -3.18 15.69 -18.47
N ALA A 77 -2.17 14.83 -18.44
CA ALA A 77 -2.30 13.42 -18.76
C ALA A 77 -3.36 12.73 -17.87
N VAL A 78 -4.22 11.91 -18.48
CA VAL A 78 -5.41 11.30 -17.86
C VAL A 78 -5.03 10.31 -16.78
N TYR A 79 -4.13 9.37 -17.08
CA TYR A 79 -3.81 8.29 -16.14
C TYR A 79 -3.00 8.75 -14.93
N PRO A 80 -2.04 9.68 -15.04
CA PRO A 80 -1.46 10.32 -13.88
C PRO A 80 -2.50 11.01 -12.97
N ALA A 81 -3.51 11.67 -13.56
CA ALA A 81 -4.58 12.30 -12.78
C ALA A 81 -5.47 11.26 -12.08
N LEU A 82 -5.82 10.17 -12.77
CA LEU A 82 -6.61 9.05 -12.22
C LEU A 82 -5.88 8.31 -11.09
N ALA A 83 -4.56 8.17 -11.20
CA ALA A 83 -3.76 7.44 -10.23
C ALA A 83 -3.53 8.20 -8.93
N ASN A 84 -3.58 9.54 -8.96
CA ASN A 84 -3.26 10.35 -7.79
C ASN A 84 -4.16 10.05 -6.56
N PRO A 85 -5.50 9.95 -6.67
CA PRO A 85 -6.35 9.51 -5.56
C PRO A 85 -5.99 8.12 -5.01
N VAL A 86 -5.64 7.17 -5.88
CA VAL A 86 -5.24 5.81 -5.48
C VAL A 86 -3.95 5.85 -4.66
N VAL A 87 -2.93 6.56 -5.17
CA VAL A 87 -1.66 6.78 -4.47
C VAL A 87 -1.88 7.47 -3.12
N GLN A 88 -2.73 8.50 -3.08
CA GLN A 88 -3.09 9.18 -1.83
C GLN A 88 -3.79 8.26 -0.83
N GLY A 89 -4.67 7.37 -1.29
CA GLY A 89 -5.35 6.39 -0.43
C GLY A 89 -4.35 5.39 0.20
N VAL A 90 -3.48 4.79 -0.63
CA VAL A 90 -2.44 3.86 -0.16
C VAL A 90 -1.49 4.57 0.82
N ASN A 91 -0.99 5.74 0.45
CA ASN A 91 -0.11 6.55 1.30
C ASN A 91 -0.80 7.03 2.57
N GLY A 92 -2.11 7.29 2.54
CA GLY A 92 -2.87 7.69 3.72
C GLY A 92 -2.96 6.56 4.75
N ALA A 93 -3.24 5.33 4.30
CA ALA A 93 -3.25 4.15 5.15
C ALA A 93 -1.85 3.91 5.74
N VAL A 94 -0.83 3.89 4.88
CA VAL A 94 0.57 3.75 5.27
C VAL A 94 1.02 4.84 6.26
N GLY A 95 0.74 6.10 5.96
CA GLY A 95 1.16 7.24 6.76
C GLY A 95 0.47 7.28 8.12
N SER A 96 -0.76 6.78 8.21
CA SER A 96 -1.46 6.65 9.48
C SER A 96 -0.85 5.53 10.36
N ILE A 97 -0.36 4.43 9.77
CA ILE A 97 0.41 3.40 10.50
C ILE A 97 1.67 4.03 11.05
N ILE A 98 2.47 4.67 10.18
CA ILE A 98 3.72 5.32 10.59
C ILE A 98 3.48 6.37 11.66
N GLY A 99 2.44 7.20 11.53
CA GLY A 99 2.12 8.22 12.52
C GLY A 99 1.83 7.64 13.90
N VAL A 100 1.10 6.53 13.97
CA VAL A 100 0.85 5.79 15.23
C VAL A 100 2.16 5.21 15.78
N LEU A 101 2.98 4.60 14.93
CA LEU A 101 4.26 4.00 15.30
C LEU A 101 5.27 5.06 15.80
N ASP A 102 5.34 6.22 15.13
CA ASP A 102 6.18 7.36 15.50
C ASP A 102 5.74 7.97 16.84
N LEU A 103 4.43 8.06 17.10
CA LEU A 103 3.91 8.52 18.38
C LEU A 103 4.40 7.63 19.52
N PHE A 104 4.34 6.31 19.36
CA PHE A 104 4.89 5.35 20.33
C PHE A 104 6.43 5.43 20.40
N GLY A 105 7.09 5.66 19.27
CA GLY A 105 8.52 5.90 19.17
C GLY A 105 9.02 7.15 19.91
N GLN A 106 8.13 8.07 20.29
CA GLN A 106 8.50 9.29 21.03
C GLN A 106 8.32 9.17 22.54
N VAL A 107 7.54 8.19 23.01
CA VAL A 107 7.25 7.98 24.43
C VAL A 107 8.07 6.83 25.00
N GLU A 108 8.47 6.95 26.27
CA GLU A 108 9.13 5.87 26.99
C GLU A 108 8.19 4.64 27.11
N PRO A 109 8.71 3.42 26.91
CA PRO A 109 7.95 2.19 27.09
C PRO A 109 7.47 2.06 28.54
N THR A 110 6.30 1.44 28.70
CA THR A 110 5.77 1.10 30.03
C THR A 110 6.64 0.03 30.69
N LEU A 111 7.10 -0.95 29.92
CA LEU A 111 8.03 -1.98 30.39
C LEU A 111 8.94 -2.47 29.26
N TYR A 112 10.06 -3.07 29.68
CA TYR A 112 10.92 -3.90 28.84
C TYR A 112 11.00 -5.29 29.47
N ASP A 113 10.57 -6.32 28.72
CA ASP A 113 10.73 -7.73 29.08
C ASP A 113 12.01 -8.25 28.42
N SER A 114 13.08 -8.41 29.22
CA SER A 114 14.37 -8.90 28.72
C SER A 114 14.35 -10.39 28.35
N GLU A 115 13.44 -11.18 28.90
CA GLU A 115 13.34 -12.61 28.58
C GLU A 115 12.71 -12.81 27.20
N LYS A 116 11.66 -12.03 26.90
CA LYS A 116 11.01 -12.00 25.59
C LYS A 116 11.68 -11.06 24.59
N LYS A 117 12.63 -10.25 25.06
CA LYS A 117 13.26 -9.16 24.30
C LYS A 117 12.22 -8.22 23.70
N GLU A 118 11.26 -7.77 24.51
CA GLU A 118 10.09 -7.03 24.07
C GLU A 118 9.98 -5.69 24.80
N PHE A 119 9.78 -4.61 24.04
CA PHE A 119 9.33 -3.34 24.58
C PHE A 119 7.82 -3.23 24.46
N TYR A 120 7.17 -2.76 25.51
CA TYR A 120 5.71 -2.69 25.59
C TYR A 120 5.24 -1.34 26.12
N TRP A 121 4.21 -0.79 25.47
CA TRP A 121 3.56 0.48 25.77
C TRP A 121 2.06 0.24 26.03
N GLY A 122 1.56 0.68 27.18
CA GLY A 122 0.16 0.53 27.57
C GLY A 122 -0.05 -0.50 28.69
N PRO A 123 -1.28 -1.00 28.90
CA PRO A 123 -2.51 -0.59 28.22
C PRO A 123 -2.89 0.85 28.58
N TYR A 124 -3.11 1.70 27.57
CA TYR A 124 -3.61 3.07 27.73
C TYR A 124 -5.10 3.12 27.42
N GLU A 125 -5.87 3.88 28.18
CA GLU A 125 -7.29 4.10 27.88
C GLU A 125 -7.43 4.78 26.52
N ASN A 126 -8.37 4.33 25.70
CA ASN A 126 -8.66 4.97 24.43
C ASN A 126 -9.41 6.29 24.69
N GLU A 127 -8.73 7.44 24.56
CA GLU A 127 -9.28 8.76 24.93
C GLU A 127 -10.53 9.13 24.11
N ASP A 128 -10.59 8.73 22.84
CA ASP A 128 -11.67 9.07 21.91
C ASP A 128 -12.66 7.92 21.67
N GLY A 129 -12.63 6.86 22.49
CA GLY A 129 -13.46 5.69 22.25
C GLY A 129 -13.60 4.75 23.44
N VAL A 130 -13.76 3.46 23.17
CA VAL A 130 -13.87 2.42 24.19
C VAL A 130 -12.62 1.55 24.27
N GLY A 131 -12.40 0.99 25.45
CA GLY A 131 -11.35 0.01 25.71
C GLY A 131 -9.97 0.63 25.91
N TYR A 132 -8.97 -0.19 25.64
CA TYR A 132 -7.56 0.08 25.88
C TYR A 132 -6.73 -0.24 24.65
N ASN A 133 -5.65 0.51 24.45
CA ASN A 133 -4.66 0.30 23.41
C ASN A 133 -3.35 -0.14 24.03
N ALA A 134 -2.66 -1.09 23.40
CA ALA A 134 -1.25 -1.31 23.67
C ALA A 134 -0.46 -1.66 22.42
N PHE A 135 0.82 -1.38 22.52
CA PHE A 135 1.77 -1.56 21.46
C PHE A 135 2.97 -2.34 21.97
N ALA A 136 3.51 -3.25 21.15
CA ALA A 136 4.71 -4.01 21.46
C ALA A 136 5.66 -4.06 20.26
N ILE A 137 6.96 -4.07 20.53
CA ILE A 137 8.02 -4.39 19.56
C ILE A 137 8.92 -5.45 20.18
N HIS A 138 9.17 -6.55 19.46
CA HIS A 138 10.02 -7.65 19.91
C HIS A 138 11.15 -7.95 18.91
N ASP A 139 12.29 -8.41 19.42
CA ASP A 139 13.40 -8.93 18.61
C ASP A 139 13.23 -10.45 18.44
N ASN A 140 12.81 -10.85 17.24
CA ASN A 140 12.77 -12.25 16.79
C ASN A 140 14.16 -12.85 16.64
N GLY A 141 15.16 -12.00 16.45
CA GLY A 141 16.50 -12.41 16.07
C GLY A 141 16.63 -12.62 14.55
N THR A 142 17.82 -13.00 14.11
CA THR A 142 18.19 -12.98 12.69
C THR A 142 17.80 -14.26 11.93
N ALA A 143 17.12 -15.20 12.60
CA ALA A 143 16.73 -16.47 12.00
C ALA A 143 15.30 -16.45 11.44
N ASP A 144 14.50 -15.49 11.87
CA ASP A 144 13.13 -15.28 11.41
C ASP A 144 13.10 -14.33 10.20
N ASP A 145 11.96 -14.35 9.49
CA ASP A 145 11.73 -13.61 8.25
C ASP A 145 11.94 -12.11 8.43
N PHE A 146 11.52 -11.60 9.59
CA PHE A 146 11.77 -10.25 10.04
C PHE A 146 12.46 -10.26 11.40
N ARG A 147 13.55 -9.51 11.51
CA ARG A 147 14.31 -9.40 12.76
C ARG A 147 13.48 -8.84 13.90
N PHE A 148 12.63 -7.87 13.61
CA PHE A 148 11.73 -7.27 14.58
C PHE A 148 10.29 -7.49 14.16
N GLY A 149 9.43 -7.80 15.12
CA GLY A 149 7.98 -7.77 14.96
C GLY A 149 7.37 -6.68 15.83
N TYR A 150 6.26 -6.12 15.38
CA TYR A 150 5.50 -5.13 16.13
C TYR A 150 3.99 -5.37 16.00
N VAL A 151 3.25 -5.01 17.03
CA VAL A 151 1.79 -5.15 17.08
C VAL A 151 1.17 -4.00 17.86
N TRP A 152 0.08 -3.46 17.32
CA TRP A 152 -0.87 -2.63 18.06
C TRP A 152 -2.15 -3.44 18.26
N ALA A 153 -2.54 -3.61 19.52
CA ALA A 153 -3.72 -4.35 19.90
C ALA A 153 -4.72 -3.49 20.69
N ARG A 154 -6.00 -3.83 20.56
CA ARG A 154 -7.12 -3.23 21.28
C ARG A 154 -7.78 -4.23 22.23
N GLY A 155 -7.91 -3.88 23.49
CA GLY A 155 -8.53 -4.70 24.53
C GLY A 155 -9.76 -4.03 25.14
N ALA A 156 -10.73 -4.84 25.57
CA ALA A 156 -11.93 -4.33 26.27
C ALA A 156 -11.60 -3.88 27.71
N ASP A 157 -10.54 -4.45 28.28
CA ASP A 157 -10.02 -4.11 29.60
C ASP A 157 -8.48 -4.04 29.57
N ARG A 158 -7.86 -3.94 30.75
CA ARG A 158 -6.40 -3.84 30.89
C ARG A 158 -5.68 -5.19 30.72
N ASP A 159 -6.42 -6.30 30.68
CA ASP A 159 -5.89 -7.63 30.38
C ASP A 159 -5.96 -7.87 28.87
N LEU A 160 -4.82 -7.72 28.21
CA LEU A 160 -4.73 -7.83 26.75
C LEU A 160 -4.56 -9.27 26.26
N ALA A 161 -4.72 -10.28 27.13
CA ALA A 161 -4.67 -11.68 26.72
C ALA A 161 -5.65 -12.03 25.58
N ASN A 162 -6.74 -11.27 25.44
CA ASN A 162 -7.72 -11.42 24.36
C ASN A 162 -7.84 -10.15 23.48
N ALA A 163 -6.80 -9.33 23.44
CA ALA A 163 -6.82 -8.11 22.64
C ALA A 163 -6.81 -8.43 21.14
N ALA A 164 -7.59 -7.67 20.37
CA ALA A 164 -7.61 -7.77 18.92
C ALA A 164 -6.39 -7.02 18.34
N ALA A 165 -5.53 -7.71 17.60
CA ALA A 165 -4.47 -7.05 16.83
C ALA A 165 -5.09 -6.25 15.69
N VAL A 166 -4.87 -4.93 15.67
CA VAL A 166 -5.40 -4.03 14.64
C VAL A 166 -4.31 -3.63 13.66
N VAL A 167 -3.08 -3.46 14.14
CA VAL A 167 -1.90 -3.34 13.28
C VAL A 167 -0.90 -4.40 13.68
N TRP A 168 -0.33 -5.06 12.69
CA TRP A 168 0.71 -6.06 12.88
C TRP A 168 1.75 -5.91 11.79
N GLY A 169 3.03 -6.14 12.11
CA GLY A 169 4.04 -6.16 11.08
C GLY A 169 5.39 -6.62 11.58
N GLY A 170 6.34 -6.61 10.66
CA GLY A 170 7.73 -6.91 10.95
C GLY A 170 8.65 -6.17 10.01
N ALA A 171 9.88 -5.95 10.45
CA ALA A 171 10.91 -5.31 9.67
C ALA A 171 12.31 -5.84 9.98
N THR A 172 13.19 -5.70 8.99
CA THR A 172 14.62 -5.93 9.09
C THR A 172 15.34 -4.68 8.59
N PRO A 173 15.69 -3.75 9.50
CA PRO A 173 16.50 -2.59 9.17
C PRO A 173 17.90 -2.98 8.69
N ASP A 174 18.48 -2.19 7.80
CA ASP A 174 19.88 -2.37 7.43
C ASP A 174 20.79 -1.90 8.58
N PRO A 175 21.75 -2.74 9.02
CA PRO A 175 22.62 -2.41 10.15
C PRO A 175 23.62 -1.28 9.86
N ASN A 176 23.84 -0.95 8.59
CA ASN A 176 24.81 0.04 8.13
C ASN A 176 24.14 1.33 7.64
N ASN A 177 22.85 1.30 7.30
CA ASN A 177 22.10 2.46 6.85
C ASN A 177 20.68 2.49 7.43
N LYS A 178 20.43 3.47 8.30
CA LYS A 178 19.14 3.66 8.97
C LYS A 178 17.96 3.94 8.02
N ASP A 179 18.23 4.34 6.78
CA ASP A 179 17.20 4.65 5.78
C ASP A 179 16.91 3.44 4.87
N TYR A 180 17.60 2.31 5.07
CA TYR A 180 17.45 1.07 4.32
C TYR A 180 16.85 -0.05 5.18
N GLY A 181 16.25 -1.03 4.51
CA GLY A 181 15.66 -2.20 5.13
C GLY A 181 14.46 -2.71 4.35
N THR A 182 13.86 -3.78 4.87
CA THR A 182 12.63 -4.36 4.33
C THR A 182 11.64 -4.62 5.45
N GLY A 183 10.35 -4.68 5.12
CA GLY A 183 9.33 -5.00 6.08
C GLY A 183 8.00 -5.36 5.46
N ALA A 184 7.09 -5.77 6.32
CA ALA A 184 5.68 -5.98 6.01
C ALA A 184 4.81 -5.38 7.11
N THR A 185 3.63 -4.91 6.74
CA THR A 185 2.65 -4.37 7.68
C THR A 185 1.24 -4.76 7.23
N LEU A 186 0.37 -5.02 8.20
CA LEU A 186 -1.05 -5.25 8.05
C LEU A 186 -1.78 -4.22 8.90
N TRP A 187 -2.76 -3.56 8.29
CA TRP A 187 -3.85 -2.88 8.97
C TRP A 187 -5.13 -3.71 8.81
N ASP A 188 -5.64 -4.20 9.93
CA ASP A 188 -6.87 -4.98 10.00
C ASP A 188 -8.04 -4.10 10.44
N PHE A 189 -8.68 -3.42 9.48
CA PHE A 189 -9.87 -2.61 9.77
C PHE A 189 -11.05 -3.48 10.22
N GLU A 190 -11.13 -4.74 9.76
CA GLU A 190 -12.12 -5.71 10.23
C GLU A 190 -11.97 -6.04 11.72
N ALA A 191 -10.73 -6.24 12.20
CA ALA A 191 -10.47 -6.48 13.62
C ALA A 191 -10.89 -5.27 14.47
N ASN A 192 -10.60 -4.05 13.99
CA ASN A 192 -11.03 -2.82 14.65
C ASN A 192 -12.56 -2.67 14.65
N TYR A 193 -13.21 -2.94 13.51
CA TYR A 193 -14.66 -2.90 13.38
C TYR A 193 -15.33 -3.90 14.33
N ALA A 194 -14.87 -5.15 14.35
CA ALA A 194 -15.41 -6.19 15.22
C ALA A 194 -15.27 -5.84 16.71
N PHE A 195 -14.16 -5.21 17.09
CA PHE A 195 -13.95 -4.70 18.45
C PHE A 195 -14.97 -3.60 18.82
N GLU A 196 -15.15 -2.61 17.94
CA GLU A 196 -16.09 -1.52 18.15
C GLU A 196 -17.54 -2.01 18.18
N GLU A 197 -17.92 -2.94 17.30
CA GLU A 197 -19.25 -3.56 17.28
C GLU A 197 -19.56 -4.28 18.61
N ALA A 198 -18.57 -4.97 19.18
CA ALA A 198 -18.73 -5.72 20.42
C ALA A 198 -18.77 -4.82 21.68
N HIS A 199 -18.08 -3.68 21.67
CA HIS A 199 -17.78 -2.93 22.90
C HIS A 199 -18.23 -1.47 22.91
N HIS A 200 -18.61 -0.90 21.76
CA HIS A 200 -19.06 0.48 21.62
C HIS A 200 -20.43 0.56 20.95
N PRO A 201 -21.53 0.25 21.66
CA PRO A 201 -22.87 0.32 21.09
C PRO A 201 -23.16 1.72 20.53
N GLY A 202 -23.39 1.79 19.21
CA GLY A 202 -23.65 3.05 18.52
C GLY A 202 -22.40 3.78 18.03
N HIS A 203 -21.26 3.09 17.88
CA HIS A 203 -20.12 3.63 17.15
C HIS A 203 -20.53 4.14 15.77
N GLY A 204 -19.83 5.16 15.28
CA GLY A 204 -20.02 5.68 13.92
C GLY A 204 -19.63 4.66 12.85
N ALA A 205 -19.82 5.02 11.59
CA ALA A 205 -19.25 4.24 10.49
C ALA A 205 -17.72 4.22 10.61
N LEU A 206 -17.12 3.06 10.36
CA LEU A 206 -15.68 2.81 10.41
C LEU A 206 -15.26 2.20 9.08
N ASP A 207 -14.00 2.41 8.71
CA ASP A 207 -13.43 1.72 7.57
C ASP A 207 -13.44 0.20 7.82
N ARG A 208 -13.55 -0.55 6.73
CA ARG A 208 -13.64 -2.02 6.70
C ARG A 208 -12.61 -2.59 5.74
N GLY A 209 -12.43 -3.90 5.80
CA GLY A 209 -11.46 -4.64 4.99
C GLY A 209 -10.10 -4.71 5.66
N ARG A 210 -9.10 -5.05 4.84
CA ARG A 210 -7.71 -5.17 5.31
C ARG A 210 -6.76 -4.61 4.26
N PHE A 211 -5.71 -3.99 4.76
CA PHE A 211 -4.61 -3.49 3.96
C PHE A 211 -3.33 -4.16 4.41
N VAL A 212 -2.62 -4.80 3.49
CA VAL A 212 -1.29 -5.35 3.75
C VAL A 212 -0.30 -4.75 2.76
N ALA A 213 0.90 -4.42 3.22
CA ALA A 213 1.97 -3.92 2.38
C ALA A 213 3.30 -4.57 2.75
N VAL A 214 4.06 -4.95 1.73
CA VAL A 214 5.46 -5.34 1.78
C VAL A 214 6.28 -4.25 1.12
N TYR A 215 7.38 -3.88 1.74
CA TYR A 215 8.16 -2.72 1.33
C TYR A 215 9.65 -2.96 1.51
N GLY A 216 10.43 -2.19 0.78
CA GLY A 216 11.87 -2.19 0.93
C GLY A 216 12.54 -0.96 0.35
N ARG A 217 13.71 -0.64 0.91
CA ARG A 217 14.62 0.37 0.40
C ARG A 217 16.06 -0.10 0.55
N GLY A 218 16.86 0.04 -0.49
CA GLY A 218 18.25 -0.39 -0.47
C GLY A 218 18.99 -0.06 -1.77
N PRO A 219 20.30 -0.38 -1.84
CA PRO A 219 21.06 -0.24 -3.07
C PRO A 219 20.51 -1.18 -4.16
N ASP A 220 20.58 -0.74 -5.42
CA ASP A 220 20.27 -1.64 -6.54
C ASP A 220 21.35 -2.73 -6.66
N ASP A 221 20.91 -3.98 -6.88
CA ASP A 221 21.80 -5.13 -6.99
C ASP A 221 22.75 -5.07 -8.20
N THR A 222 22.38 -4.29 -9.22
CA THR A 222 23.13 -4.14 -10.48
C THR A 222 23.86 -2.81 -10.58
N ASN A 223 23.46 -1.82 -9.80
CA ASN A 223 24.07 -0.50 -9.72
C ASN A 223 24.14 0.00 -8.27
N ALA A 224 25.29 -0.17 -7.61
CA ALA A 224 25.48 0.25 -6.23
C ALA A 224 25.35 1.77 -5.99
N ASP A 225 25.41 2.59 -7.04
CA ASP A 225 25.19 4.04 -6.97
C ASP A 225 23.70 4.41 -7.09
N ALA A 226 22.82 3.44 -7.37
CA ALA A 226 21.38 3.62 -7.40
C ALA A 226 20.73 3.08 -6.12
N VAL A 227 19.66 3.75 -5.70
CA VAL A 227 18.81 3.33 -4.58
C VAL A 227 17.44 2.95 -5.11
N VAL A 228 16.97 1.78 -4.72
CA VAL A 228 15.65 1.26 -5.08
C VAL A 228 14.75 1.34 -3.85
N THR A 229 13.53 1.84 -4.05
CA THR A 229 12.42 1.68 -3.12
C THR A 229 11.27 0.96 -3.81
N PHE A 230 10.56 0.12 -3.07
CA PHE A 230 9.35 -0.49 -3.56
C PHE A 230 8.30 -0.65 -2.46
N VAL A 231 7.04 -0.66 -2.88
CA VAL A 231 5.88 -0.96 -2.05
C VAL A 231 4.96 -1.85 -2.87
N LEU A 232 4.73 -3.07 -2.39
CA LEU A 232 3.73 -4.00 -2.91
C LEU A 232 2.62 -4.13 -1.86
N SER A 233 1.38 -3.84 -2.23
CA SER A 233 0.26 -3.87 -1.29
C SER A 233 -1.00 -4.46 -1.89
N ALA A 234 -1.85 -4.98 -1.01
CA ALA A 234 -3.15 -5.51 -1.32
C ALA A 234 -4.20 -4.95 -0.34
N PHE A 235 -5.27 -4.39 -0.90
CA PHE A 235 -6.53 -4.15 -0.21
C PHE A 235 -7.50 -5.26 -0.54
N ARG A 236 -8.18 -5.79 0.48
CA ARG A 236 -9.28 -6.75 0.31
C ARG A 236 -10.50 -6.33 1.11
N ASN A 237 -11.66 -6.42 0.45
CA ASN A 237 -12.97 -6.10 1.00
C ASN A 237 -13.04 -4.70 1.63
N PHE A 238 -12.35 -3.71 1.05
CA PHE A 238 -12.33 -2.36 1.60
C PHE A 238 -13.70 -1.70 1.45
N VAL A 239 -14.21 -1.14 2.54
CA VAL A 239 -15.41 -0.28 2.54
C VAL A 239 -15.07 0.96 3.36
N PRO A 240 -15.14 2.17 2.78
CA PRO A 240 -14.78 3.38 3.50
C PRO A 240 -15.90 3.79 4.48
N SER A 241 -15.50 4.39 5.60
CA SER A 241 -16.40 4.89 6.65
C SER A 241 -17.38 5.97 6.18
N ASP A 242 -17.03 6.75 5.16
CA ASP A 242 -17.88 7.81 4.61
C ASP A 242 -18.94 7.27 3.62
N ASN A 243 -18.75 6.07 3.09
CA ASN A 243 -19.71 5.33 2.28
C ASN A 243 -19.82 3.86 2.74
N PRO A 244 -20.40 3.59 3.91
CA PRO A 244 -20.46 2.25 4.50
C PRO A 244 -21.39 1.28 3.74
N ALA A 245 -22.13 1.79 2.74
CA ALA A 245 -22.98 0.99 1.87
C ALA A 245 -22.29 0.62 0.54
N ALA A 246 -21.06 1.08 0.30
CA ALA A 246 -20.30 0.74 -0.89
C ALA A 246 -20.09 -0.77 -1.00
N THR A 247 -20.07 -1.26 -2.24
CA THR A 247 -19.61 -2.62 -2.53
C THR A 247 -18.15 -2.75 -2.08
N PRO A 248 -17.78 -3.83 -1.34
CA PRO A 248 -16.40 -4.03 -0.93
C PRO A 248 -15.44 -4.08 -2.12
N GLY A 249 -14.41 -3.23 -2.10
CA GLY A 249 -13.42 -3.11 -3.16
C GLY A 249 -12.16 -3.94 -2.89
N ASN A 250 -11.53 -4.40 -3.97
CA ASN A 250 -10.23 -5.06 -3.94
C ASN A 250 -9.26 -4.30 -4.85
N LEU A 251 -8.02 -4.12 -4.38
CA LEU A 251 -6.97 -3.44 -5.13
C LEU A 251 -5.62 -4.09 -4.85
N ASP A 252 -4.91 -4.47 -5.91
CA ASP A 252 -3.48 -4.77 -5.89
C ASP A 252 -2.73 -3.51 -6.34
N TYR A 253 -1.63 -3.18 -5.66
CA TYR A 253 -0.84 -1.99 -5.95
C TYR A 253 0.65 -2.31 -5.80
N PHE A 254 1.44 -1.90 -6.78
CA PHE A 254 2.88 -2.06 -6.82
C PHE A 254 3.53 -0.77 -7.30
N TYR A 255 4.30 -0.16 -6.42
CA TYR A 255 5.05 1.04 -6.68
C TYR A 255 6.54 0.77 -6.53
N GLY A 256 7.35 1.47 -7.31
CA GLY A 256 8.77 1.59 -7.00
C GLY A 256 9.41 2.86 -7.51
N GLU A 257 10.55 3.16 -6.91
CA GLU A 257 11.45 4.27 -7.19
C GLU A 257 12.83 3.72 -7.46
N VAL A 258 13.52 4.25 -8.46
CA VAL A 258 14.96 4.04 -8.67
C VAL A 258 15.61 5.41 -8.77
N VAL A 259 16.35 5.80 -7.73
CA VAL A 259 17.14 7.03 -7.71
C VAL A 259 18.56 6.68 -8.16
N ALA A 260 18.93 7.06 -9.38
CA ALA A 260 20.28 6.91 -9.91
C ALA A 260 20.97 8.29 -10.01
N PRO A 261 22.31 8.36 -10.19
CA PRO A 261 23.02 9.63 -10.24
C PRO A 261 22.56 10.61 -11.34
N GLU A 262 21.99 10.07 -12.41
CA GLU A 262 21.63 10.84 -13.62
C GLU A 262 20.13 11.08 -13.75
N HIS A 263 19.31 10.15 -13.25
CA HIS A 263 17.86 10.14 -13.44
C HIS A 263 17.16 9.48 -12.26
N THR A 264 15.95 9.92 -11.99
CA THR A 264 15.02 9.23 -11.09
C THR A 264 13.91 8.60 -11.91
N PHE A 265 13.63 7.33 -11.63
CA PHE A 265 12.56 6.56 -12.26
C PHE A 265 11.51 6.21 -11.22
N HIS A 266 10.24 6.42 -11.53
CA HIS A 266 9.14 5.90 -10.76
C HIS A 266 8.32 4.96 -11.63
N PHE A 267 7.86 3.84 -11.08
CA PHE A 267 6.86 3.01 -11.73
C PHE A 267 5.70 2.76 -10.78
N LEU A 268 4.53 2.57 -11.36
CA LEU A 268 3.30 2.31 -10.65
C LEU A 268 2.49 1.30 -11.46
N ASN A 269 2.07 0.23 -10.81
CA ASN A 269 1.09 -0.70 -11.34
C ASN A 269 -0.01 -0.94 -10.30
N PHE A 270 -1.26 -0.69 -10.65
CA PHE A 270 -2.39 -1.12 -9.82
C PHE A 270 -3.43 -1.87 -10.64
N ALA A 271 -4.07 -2.84 -10.01
CA ALA A 271 -5.11 -3.63 -10.62
C ALA A 271 -6.27 -3.85 -9.65
N GLY A 272 -7.51 -3.75 -10.12
CA GLY A 272 -8.69 -3.88 -9.27
C GLY A 272 -9.99 -3.97 -10.06
N GLU A 273 -11.06 -4.31 -9.36
CA GLU A 273 -12.43 -4.24 -9.87
C GLU A 273 -12.93 -2.80 -9.67
N ILE A 274 -13.10 -2.07 -10.76
CA ILE A 274 -13.52 -0.67 -10.78
C ILE A 274 -14.66 -0.56 -11.78
N ASP A 275 -15.78 0.00 -11.32
CA ASP A 275 -16.89 0.37 -12.19
C ASP A 275 -16.53 1.66 -12.95
N ILE A 276 -16.37 1.56 -14.27
CA ILE A 276 -16.00 2.66 -15.16
C ILE A 276 -17.26 3.30 -15.80
N ASP A 277 -18.42 2.64 -15.75
CA ASP A 277 -19.70 3.15 -16.29
C ASP A 277 -20.59 3.71 -15.17
N ASP A 278 -20.29 4.92 -14.71
CA ASP A 278 -21.09 5.64 -13.72
C ASP A 278 -22.31 6.38 -14.33
N GLY A 279 -22.66 6.09 -15.59
CA GLY A 279 -23.69 6.83 -16.29
C GLY A 279 -23.32 8.32 -16.46
N ASP A 280 -24.26 9.23 -16.21
CA ASP A 280 -24.05 10.68 -16.40
C ASP A 280 -23.20 11.35 -15.30
N GLY A 281 -22.49 10.56 -14.48
CA GLY A 281 -21.67 11.02 -13.36
C GLY A 281 -22.49 11.57 -12.18
N ASP A 282 -23.81 11.34 -12.16
CA ASP A 282 -24.69 11.66 -11.04
C ASP A 282 -25.05 10.36 -10.27
N PRO A 283 -24.58 10.18 -9.02
CA PRO A 283 -24.88 9.02 -8.20
C PRO A 283 -26.39 8.78 -7.98
N ALA A 284 -27.25 9.78 -8.22
CA ALA A 284 -28.70 9.65 -8.09
C ALA A 284 -29.39 9.04 -9.33
N THR A 285 -28.71 9.02 -10.48
CA THR A 285 -29.19 8.49 -11.77
C THR A 285 -28.38 7.30 -12.26
N GLU A 286 -27.37 6.90 -11.48
CA GLU A 286 -26.53 5.74 -11.69
C GLU A 286 -27.39 4.50 -12.00
N THR A 287 -27.13 3.91 -13.16
CA THR A 287 -27.72 2.63 -13.53
C THR A 287 -26.76 1.57 -13.04
N PRO A 288 -27.21 0.51 -12.34
CA PRO A 288 -26.31 -0.53 -11.89
C PRO A 288 -25.53 -1.12 -13.09
N SER A 289 -24.21 -0.93 -13.06
CA SER A 289 -23.26 -1.43 -14.04
C SER A 289 -22.45 -2.58 -13.40
N ALA A 290 -21.76 -3.37 -14.22
CA ALA A 290 -20.85 -4.40 -13.75
C ALA A 290 -19.41 -3.88 -13.76
N ALA A 291 -18.73 -3.90 -12.61
CA ALA A 291 -17.34 -3.46 -12.48
C ALA A 291 -16.38 -4.18 -13.45
N GLU A 292 -15.50 -3.40 -14.07
CA GLU A 292 -14.41 -3.88 -14.92
C GLU A 292 -13.18 -4.27 -14.10
N LEU A 293 -12.45 -5.25 -14.60
CA LEU A 293 -11.07 -5.48 -14.20
C LEU A 293 -10.18 -4.47 -14.92
N LEU A 294 -9.66 -3.52 -14.16
CA LEU A 294 -8.72 -2.51 -14.63
C LEU A 294 -7.30 -2.87 -14.18
N ASP A 295 -6.34 -2.87 -15.11
CA ASP A 295 -4.89 -2.99 -14.85
C ASP A 295 -4.20 -1.78 -15.48
N ILE A 296 -3.62 -0.92 -14.64
CA ILE A 296 -2.93 0.30 -15.05
C ILE A 296 -1.47 0.18 -14.69
N ARG A 297 -0.60 0.38 -15.69
CA ARG A 297 0.86 0.34 -15.58
C ARG A 297 1.42 1.67 -16.04
N MET A 298 2.28 2.29 -15.25
CA MET A 298 2.83 3.61 -15.53
C MET A 298 4.30 3.68 -15.17
N VAL A 299 5.03 4.50 -15.91
CA VAL A 299 6.40 4.89 -15.59
C VAL A 299 6.58 6.40 -15.76
N PHE A 300 7.37 6.98 -14.87
CA PHE A 300 7.73 8.39 -14.85
C PHE A 300 9.25 8.50 -14.80
N ILE A 301 9.80 9.43 -15.55
CA ILE A 301 11.22 9.78 -15.54
C ILE A 301 11.34 11.25 -15.18
N ASP A 302 12.13 11.51 -14.15
CA ASP A 302 12.39 12.85 -13.60
C ASP A 302 11.09 13.65 -13.38
N GLU A 303 10.00 12.95 -13.01
CA GLU A 303 8.64 13.47 -12.76
C GLU A 303 7.97 14.21 -13.93
N GLY A 304 8.61 14.31 -15.10
CA GLY A 304 8.18 15.17 -16.21
C GLY A 304 7.79 14.43 -17.49
N VAL A 305 8.33 13.23 -17.72
CA VAL A 305 8.06 12.42 -18.91
C VAL A 305 7.55 11.05 -18.46
N GLY A 306 6.56 10.50 -19.17
CA GLY A 306 6.09 9.18 -18.81
C GLY A 306 5.20 8.51 -19.86
N ARG A 307 4.84 7.27 -19.54
CA ARG A 307 3.96 6.42 -20.32
C ARG A 307 3.05 5.63 -19.39
N ALA A 308 1.78 5.54 -19.76
CA ALA A 308 0.79 4.65 -19.17
C ALA A 308 0.35 3.59 -20.19
N GLU A 309 0.17 2.37 -19.72
CA GLU A 309 -0.44 1.25 -20.44
C GLU A 309 -1.56 0.70 -19.58
N VAL A 310 -2.76 0.67 -20.14
CA VAL A 310 -3.99 0.34 -19.41
C VAL A 310 -4.74 -0.75 -20.14
N MET A 311 -5.27 -1.69 -19.38
CA MET A 311 -6.15 -2.75 -19.85
C MET A 311 -7.41 -2.74 -18.99
N ALA A 312 -8.58 -2.60 -19.62
CA ALA A 312 -9.87 -2.82 -18.98
C ALA A 312 -10.56 -4.02 -19.64
N THR A 313 -11.07 -4.94 -18.83
CA THR A 313 -11.74 -6.18 -19.28
C THR A 313 -12.88 -6.55 -18.34
N GLY A 314 -13.74 -7.49 -18.73
CA GLY A 314 -14.82 -7.95 -17.86
C GLY A 314 -15.91 -6.89 -17.74
N GLY A 315 -16.62 -6.86 -16.61
CA GLY A 315 -17.65 -5.85 -16.35
C GLY A 315 -18.65 -5.68 -17.50
N ASP A 316 -18.90 -4.43 -17.87
CA ASP A 316 -19.81 -4.08 -18.95
C ASP A 316 -19.23 -4.43 -20.33
N PHE A 317 -17.90 -4.48 -20.49
CA PHE A 317 -17.27 -5.00 -21.71
C PHE A 317 -17.64 -6.47 -21.97
N ALA A 318 -17.86 -7.29 -20.95
CA ALA A 318 -18.29 -8.68 -21.15
C ALA A 318 -19.69 -8.80 -21.78
N SER A 319 -20.50 -7.75 -21.67
CA SER A 319 -21.86 -7.68 -22.22
C SER A 319 -21.96 -6.85 -23.51
N ASN A 320 -20.88 -6.15 -23.88
CA ASN A 320 -20.83 -5.28 -25.04
C ASN A 320 -20.63 -6.10 -26.33
N PRO A 321 -21.55 -6.03 -27.31
CA PRO A 321 -21.44 -6.81 -28.54
C PRO A 321 -20.29 -6.37 -29.46
N ASP A 322 -19.74 -5.17 -29.24
CA ASP A 322 -18.77 -4.53 -30.11
C ASP A 322 -17.34 -4.53 -29.55
N ALA A 323 -17.14 -4.81 -28.25
CA ALA A 323 -15.82 -4.82 -27.61
C ALA A 323 -15.79 -5.66 -26.32
N ASP A 324 -14.80 -6.53 -26.14
CA ASP A 324 -14.58 -7.37 -24.96
C ASP A 324 -13.49 -6.81 -24.02
N ALA A 325 -12.66 -5.89 -24.53
CA ALA A 325 -11.60 -5.25 -23.78
C ALA A 325 -11.26 -3.86 -24.36
N LEU A 326 -10.66 -3.03 -23.52
CA LEU A 326 -10.10 -1.74 -23.91
C LEU A 326 -8.62 -1.68 -23.51
N VAL A 327 -7.75 -1.41 -24.48
CA VAL A 327 -6.34 -1.13 -24.27
C VAL A 327 -6.10 0.34 -24.49
N VAL A 328 -5.42 1.00 -23.55
CA VAL A 328 -5.05 2.40 -23.70
C VAL A 328 -3.57 2.60 -23.50
N VAL A 329 -2.96 3.39 -24.37
CA VAL A 329 -1.59 3.87 -24.25
C VAL A 329 -1.64 5.38 -24.15
N GLU A 330 -1.04 5.93 -23.11
CA GLU A 330 -0.83 7.37 -22.96
C GLU A 330 0.66 7.65 -22.81
N CYS A 331 1.16 8.71 -23.45
CA CYS A 331 2.48 9.25 -23.19
C CYS A 331 2.38 10.75 -22.95
N TRP A 332 3.24 11.29 -22.08
CA TRP A 332 3.30 12.71 -21.83
C TRP A 332 4.74 13.20 -21.65
N ASP A 333 4.92 14.48 -21.96
CA ASP A 333 6.14 15.22 -21.65
C ASP A 333 5.78 16.65 -21.23
N ALA A 334 5.91 16.91 -19.93
CA ALA A 334 5.62 18.19 -19.29
C ALA A 334 6.60 19.31 -19.73
N SER A 335 7.81 18.97 -20.18
CA SER A 335 8.82 19.94 -20.60
C SER A 335 8.48 20.57 -21.97
N ILE A 336 7.70 19.86 -22.80
CA ILE A 336 7.34 20.26 -24.17
C ILE A 336 5.82 20.35 -24.41
N GLY A 337 4.99 20.05 -23.40
CA GLY A 337 3.53 20.15 -23.48
C GLY A 337 2.91 19.20 -24.50
N ARG A 338 3.41 17.97 -24.57
CA ARG A 338 2.94 16.95 -25.53
C ARG A 338 2.23 15.83 -24.81
N THR A 339 1.14 15.37 -25.42
CA THR A 339 0.40 14.17 -25.02
C THR A 339 0.09 13.34 -26.26
N TYR A 340 0.26 12.02 -26.13
CA TYR A 340 -0.24 11.04 -27.08
C TYR A 340 -1.19 10.12 -26.31
N LEU A 341 -2.37 9.88 -26.87
CA LEU A 341 -3.33 8.93 -26.34
C LEU A 341 -3.80 8.03 -27.48
N ARG A 342 -3.75 6.73 -27.27
CA ARG A 342 -4.38 5.74 -28.16
C ARG A 342 -5.23 4.79 -27.35
N MET A 343 -6.50 4.72 -27.71
CA MET A 343 -7.46 3.78 -27.16
C MET A 343 -7.82 2.77 -28.25
N THR A 344 -7.61 1.49 -27.98
CA THR A 344 -7.95 0.39 -28.87
C THR A 344 -8.94 -0.52 -28.17
N ALA A 345 -10.17 -0.58 -28.67
CA ALA A 345 -11.09 -1.63 -28.26
C ALA A 345 -10.80 -2.93 -29.02
N LEU A 346 -10.81 -4.03 -28.29
CA LEU A 346 -10.58 -5.36 -28.81
C LEU A 346 -11.89 -6.16 -28.78
N ASN A 347 -12.18 -6.88 -29.85
CA ASN A 347 -13.28 -7.85 -29.88
C ASN A 347 -12.87 -9.18 -29.22
N ALA A 348 -13.84 -10.09 -29.06
CA ALA A 348 -13.65 -11.45 -28.51
C ALA A 348 -12.52 -12.29 -29.14
N THR A 349 -12.05 -11.96 -30.35
CA THR A 349 -10.94 -12.66 -31.01
C THR A 349 -9.58 -11.98 -30.82
N GLY A 350 -9.54 -10.88 -30.07
CA GLY A 350 -8.35 -10.03 -29.88
C GLY A 350 -8.06 -9.10 -31.06
N GLY A 351 -8.97 -8.99 -32.04
CA GLY A 351 -8.84 -8.06 -33.15
C GLY A 351 -9.33 -6.66 -32.77
N GLU A 352 -8.77 -5.64 -33.41
CA GLU A 352 -9.22 -4.25 -33.22
C GLU A 352 -10.67 -4.09 -33.70
N ALA A 353 -11.56 -3.68 -32.79
CA ALA A 353 -12.94 -3.32 -33.11
C ALA A 353 -13.00 -1.84 -33.55
N TRP A 354 -12.38 -0.97 -32.77
CA TRP A 354 -12.19 0.43 -33.08
C TRP A 354 -10.93 0.98 -32.41
N VAL A 355 -10.41 2.06 -32.97
CA VAL A 355 -9.24 2.78 -32.45
C VAL A 355 -9.55 4.26 -32.43
N HIS A 356 -9.23 4.92 -31.32
CA HIS A 356 -9.23 6.37 -31.17
C HIS A 356 -7.82 6.83 -30.84
N GLU A 357 -7.37 7.91 -31.48
CA GLU A 357 -6.01 8.44 -31.31
C GLU A 357 -6.04 9.97 -31.21
N GLU A 358 -5.25 10.49 -30.28
CA GLU A 358 -5.00 11.92 -30.07
C GLU A 358 -3.49 12.15 -29.97
N GLY A 359 -2.98 13.15 -30.69
CA GLY A 359 -1.54 13.36 -30.86
C GLY A 359 -0.90 12.40 -31.87
N ALA A 360 0.43 12.34 -31.91
CA ALA A 360 1.17 11.37 -32.71
C ALA A 360 2.01 10.46 -31.80
N GLU A 361 2.13 9.17 -32.14
CA GLU A 361 2.96 8.23 -31.36
C GLU A 361 4.43 8.69 -31.23
N THR A 362 4.92 9.46 -32.22
CA THR A 362 6.25 10.09 -32.15
C THR A 362 6.40 11.08 -30.99
N ASP A 363 5.30 11.58 -30.43
CA ASP A 363 5.26 12.47 -29.28
C ASP A 363 5.54 11.76 -27.96
N CYS A 364 5.50 10.42 -27.91
CA CYS A 364 6.01 9.63 -26.78
C CYS A 364 7.53 9.81 -26.55
N GLY A 365 8.25 10.40 -27.50
CA GLY A 365 9.71 10.42 -27.47
C GLY A 365 10.31 9.04 -27.78
N ALA A 366 11.62 9.00 -28.05
CA ALA A 366 12.27 7.77 -28.54
C ALA A 366 12.23 6.61 -27.53
N LEU A 367 12.16 6.92 -26.23
CA LEU A 367 12.16 5.91 -25.17
C LEU A 367 10.82 5.17 -25.07
N PHE A 368 9.70 5.88 -25.17
CA PHE A 368 8.35 5.32 -24.97
C PHE A 368 7.66 4.91 -26.28
N GLN A 369 8.44 4.73 -27.35
CA GLN A 369 7.97 4.11 -28.61
C GLN A 369 7.90 2.58 -28.55
N VAL A 370 8.31 1.99 -27.42
CA VAL A 370 8.18 0.55 -27.16
C VAL A 370 7.34 0.32 -25.91
N PRO A 371 6.74 -0.87 -25.75
CA PRO A 371 5.97 -1.21 -24.56
C PRO A 371 6.79 -1.14 -23.28
N LEU A 372 6.13 -0.86 -22.15
CA LEU A 372 6.78 -0.80 -20.83
C LEU A 372 7.49 -2.12 -20.46
N ALA A 373 6.91 -3.26 -20.89
CA ALA A 373 7.51 -4.58 -20.72
C ALA A 373 8.89 -4.70 -21.39
N GLU A 374 9.06 -4.12 -22.59
CA GLU A 374 10.33 -4.14 -23.32
C GLU A 374 11.39 -3.22 -22.70
N LEU A 375 10.94 -2.19 -21.96
CA LEU A 375 11.80 -1.33 -21.15
C LEU A 375 12.23 -2.00 -19.83
N GLY A 376 11.70 -3.18 -19.51
CA GLY A 376 11.98 -3.88 -18.26
C GLY A 376 11.38 -3.20 -17.03
N VAL A 377 10.31 -2.41 -17.22
CA VAL A 377 9.55 -1.84 -16.10
C VAL A 377 8.82 -2.97 -15.38
N PRO A 378 9.01 -3.15 -14.06
CA PRO A 378 8.35 -4.21 -13.32
C PRO A 378 6.84 -4.02 -13.20
N PHE A 379 6.09 -5.12 -13.31
CA PHE A 379 4.64 -5.17 -13.10
C PHE A 379 4.25 -6.16 -11.99
N LEU A 380 2.98 -6.14 -11.58
CA LEU A 380 2.38 -7.10 -10.66
C LEU A 380 2.53 -8.55 -11.12
N GLU A 381 2.59 -8.80 -12.44
CA GLU A 381 2.81 -10.13 -13.01
C GLU A 381 4.26 -10.62 -12.88
N ASP A 382 5.22 -9.72 -12.67
CA ASP A 382 6.64 -10.04 -12.47
C ASP A 382 6.97 -10.35 -11.00
N VAL A 383 6.09 -9.97 -10.08
CA VAL A 383 6.23 -10.29 -8.65
C VAL A 383 6.11 -11.80 -8.45
N ASP A 384 6.95 -12.34 -7.56
CA ASP A 384 6.93 -13.76 -7.23
C ASP A 384 5.49 -14.24 -6.89
N PRO A 385 4.95 -15.26 -7.59
CA PRO A 385 3.57 -15.68 -7.38
C PRO A 385 3.29 -16.22 -5.98
N GLN A 386 4.29 -16.79 -5.30
CA GLN A 386 4.12 -17.24 -3.92
C GLN A 386 3.99 -16.03 -2.98
N LEU A 387 4.84 -15.01 -3.14
CA LEU A 387 4.72 -13.76 -2.37
C LEU A 387 3.34 -13.11 -2.58
N ARG A 388 2.85 -13.06 -3.82
CA ARG A 388 1.49 -12.54 -4.10
C ARG A 388 0.40 -13.35 -3.43
N ALA A 389 0.47 -14.67 -3.49
CA ALA A 389 -0.51 -15.54 -2.85
C ALA A 389 -0.51 -15.41 -1.32
N GLU A 390 0.66 -15.22 -0.73
CA GLU A 390 0.83 -14.99 0.70
C GLU A 390 0.27 -13.63 1.14
N LEU A 391 0.58 -12.58 0.39
CA LEU A 391 0.04 -11.24 0.59
C LEU A 391 -1.50 -11.27 0.51
N ASP A 392 -2.05 -11.93 -0.51
CA ASP A 392 -3.48 -12.11 -0.71
C ASP A 392 -4.14 -12.91 0.43
N ALA A 393 -3.48 -13.97 0.92
CA ALA A 393 -3.97 -14.76 2.04
C ALA A 393 -4.07 -13.94 3.33
N ILE A 394 -3.05 -13.10 3.63
CA ILE A 394 -3.05 -12.21 4.79
C ILE A 394 -4.10 -11.10 4.61
N ALA A 395 -4.18 -10.49 3.44
CA ALA A 395 -5.18 -9.47 3.14
C ALA A 395 -6.61 -10.02 3.26
N THR A 396 -6.83 -11.28 2.89
CA THR A 396 -8.16 -11.90 2.95
C THR A 396 -8.52 -12.31 4.38
N ASN A 397 -7.59 -12.95 5.09
CA ASN A 397 -7.91 -13.66 6.34
C ASN A 397 -7.43 -12.94 7.62
N GLY A 398 -6.59 -11.91 7.49
CA GLY A 398 -5.90 -11.28 8.62
C GLY A 398 -4.70 -12.12 9.09
N VAL A 399 -4.12 -11.74 10.24
CA VAL A 399 -3.09 -12.56 10.89
C VAL A 399 -3.76 -13.85 11.42
N PRO A 400 -3.14 -15.04 11.24
CA PRO A 400 -3.65 -16.25 11.86
C PRO A 400 -3.83 -16.06 13.37
N SER A 401 -5.05 -16.27 13.88
CA SER A 401 -5.31 -16.27 15.32
C SER A 401 -4.67 -17.51 15.95
N GLU A 402 -3.87 -17.31 17.00
CA GLU A 402 -3.38 -18.42 17.84
C GLU A 402 -4.41 -18.91 18.84
#